data_AF-A0A7J4UDB0-F1
#
_entry.id   AF-A0A7J4UDB0-F1
#
_cell.length_a   1.000
_cell.length_b   1.000
_cell.length_c   1.000
_cell.angle_alpha   90.00
_cell.angle_beta   90.00
_cell.angle_gamma   90.00
#
_symmetry.space_group_name_H-M   'P 1'
#
loop_
_entity.id
_entity.type
_entity.pdbx_description
1 polymer ?
#
loop_
_entity_poly.entity_id
_entity_poly.type
_entity_poly.pdbx_seq_one_letter_code
_entity_poly.pdbx_strand_id
1 'polypeptide(L)'
;MRAESLQDSDTRSSRELHGQAAALVEEALPLIPNEKFIFEPYAAFIVSAIVLYYKAGNFVAAKRVIGEYGNKVENDYHIGKLEEIVVLLGEEQ
;
A
#
# COMPACT_ATOMS: atom_id res chain seq x y z
N MET A 1 -3.44 -30.40 19.41
CA MET A 1 -2.86 -29.10 19.02
C MET A 1 -2.24 -29.26 17.63
N ARG A 2 -2.97 -28.89 16.56
CA ARG A 2 -2.48 -28.99 15.16
C ARG A 2 -3.20 -28.03 14.21
N ALA A 3 -3.81 -26.96 14.75
CA ALA A 3 -4.53 -25.95 13.96
C ALA A 3 -3.69 -24.69 13.71
N GLU A 4 -2.65 -24.43 14.53
CA GLU A 4 -1.86 -23.20 14.45
C GLU A 4 -0.80 -23.22 13.33
N SER A 5 -0.34 -24.39 12.87
CA SER A 5 0.77 -24.46 11.92
C SER A 5 0.39 -24.28 10.45
N LEU A 6 -0.90 -24.32 10.11
CA LEU A 6 -1.39 -24.10 8.73
C LEU A 6 -1.65 -22.62 8.45
N GLN A 7 -2.11 -21.90 9.46
CA GLN A 7 -2.45 -20.47 9.34
C GLN A 7 -1.18 -19.61 9.15
N ASP A 8 -0.07 -20.03 9.77
CA ASP A 8 1.23 -19.36 9.71
C ASP A 8 1.97 -19.57 8.38
N SER A 9 1.75 -20.71 7.71
CA SER A 9 2.29 -20.96 6.36
C SER A 9 1.55 -20.15 5.29
N ASP A 10 0.23 -19.99 5.43
CA ASP A 10 -0.60 -19.25 4.49
C ASP A 10 -0.36 -17.73 4.58
N THR A 11 -0.20 -17.19 5.80
CA THR A 11 0.14 -15.76 5.99
C THR A 11 1.56 -15.44 5.57
N ARG A 12 2.54 -16.33 5.82
CA ARG A 12 3.92 -16.15 5.35
C ARG A 12 3.98 -16.14 3.83
N SER A 13 3.30 -17.08 3.16
CA SER A 13 3.16 -17.10 1.70
C SER A 13 2.48 -15.83 1.17
N SER A 14 1.41 -15.37 1.84
CA SER A 14 0.70 -14.15 1.47
C SER A 14 1.57 -12.89 1.60
N ARG A 15 2.34 -12.75 2.68
CA ARG A 15 3.27 -11.62 2.88
C ARG A 15 4.39 -11.62 1.83
N GLU A 16 4.90 -12.79 1.46
CA GLU A 16 5.90 -12.91 0.40
C GLU A 16 5.35 -12.48 -0.97
N LEU A 17 4.12 -12.89 -1.31
CA LEU A 17 3.45 -12.45 -2.54
C LEU A 17 3.22 -10.93 -2.57
N HIS A 18 2.77 -10.35 -1.44
CA HIS A 18 2.66 -8.89 -1.31
C HIS A 18 4.02 -8.20 -1.44
N GLY A 19 5.09 -8.79 -0.90
CA GLY A 19 6.45 -8.29 -1.03
C GLY A 19 6.94 -8.28 -2.48
N GLN A 20 6.67 -9.33 -3.24
CA GLN A 20 6.99 -9.39 -4.68
C GLN A 20 6.18 -8.35 -5.47
N ALA A 21 4.88 -8.22 -5.20
CA ALA A 21 4.05 -7.20 -5.82
C ALA A 21 4.52 -5.78 -5.47
N ALA A 22 4.93 -5.54 -4.22
CA ALA A 22 5.47 -4.26 -3.76
C ALA A 22 6.79 -3.90 -4.46
N ALA A 23 7.63 -4.86 -4.81
CA ALA A 23 8.84 -4.60 -5.60
C ALA A 23 8.50 -4.11 -7.02
N LEU A 24 7.51 -4.71 -7.67
CA LEU A 24 7.04 -4.25 -8.99
C LEU A 24 6.41 -2.85 -8.91
N VAL A 25 5.70 -2.56 -7.82
CA VAL A 25 5.16 -1.22 -7.55
C VAL A 25 6.28 -0.18 -7.42
N GLU A 26 7.38 -0.51 -6.73
CA GLU A 26 8.54 0.39 -6.57
C GLU A 26 9.12 0.80 -7.93
N GLU A 27 9.17 -0.13 -8.88
CA GLU A 27 9.66 0.13 -10.24
C GLU A 27 8.69 0.98 -11.06
N ALA A 28 7.38 0.88 -10.81
CA ALA A 28 6.34 1.57 -11.56
C ALA A 28 6.00 2.97 -11.01
N LEU A 29 6.18 3.22 -9.71
CA LEU A 29 5.90 4.52 -9.07
C LEU A 29 6.57 5.72 -9.77
N PRO A 30 7.84 5.66 -10.21
CA PRO A 30 8.49 6.77 -10.93
C PRO A 30 7.84 7.10 -12.27
N LEU A 31 7.01 6.22 -12.83
CA LEU A 31 6.32 6.43 -14.09
C LEU A 31 5.04 7.26 -13.92
N ILE A 32 4.58 7.46 -12.68
CA ILE A 32 3.41 8.30 -12.39
C ILE A 32 3.78 9.76 -12.70
N PRO A 33 3.00 10.46 -13.55
CA PRO A 33 3.23 11.87 -13.83
C PRO A 33 3.28 12.71 -12.55
N ASN A 34 4.27 13.60 -12.44
CA ASN A 34 4.38 14.54 -11.33
C ASN A 34 3.46 15.74 -11.54
N GLU A 35 2.15 15.48 -11.52
CA GLU A 35 1.12 16.49 -11.64
C GLU A 35 0.61 16.90 -10.25
N LYS A 36 -0.01 18.09 -10.17
CA LYS A 36 -0.61 18.57 -8.92
C LYS A 36 -1.75 17.64 -8.46
N PHE A 37 -2.46 17.08 -9.43
CA PHE A 37 -3.57 16.15 -9.25
C PHE A 37 -3.36 14.99 -10.20
N ILE A 38 -3.70 13.79 -9.76
CA ILE A 38 -3.55 12.59 -10.58
C ILE A 38 -4.92 12.13 -11.08
N PHE A 39 -4.94 11.61 -12.31
CA PHE A 39 -6.14 10.99 -12.85
C PHE A 39 -6.54 9.75 -12.05
N GLU A 40 -7.83 9.41 -12.10
CA GLU A 40 -8.44 8.29 -11.36
C GLU A 40 -7.63 6.97 -11.42
N PRO A 41 -7.10 6.51 -12.58
CA PRO A 41 -6.32 5.27 -12.60
C PRO A 41 -5.02 5.35 -11.79
N TYR A 42 -4.38 6.51 -11.76
CA TYR A 42 -3.17 6.73 -10.96
C TYR A 42 -3.51 6.85 -9.48
N ALA A 43 -4.65 7.45 -9.13
CA ALA A 43 -5.15 7.46 -7.76
C ALA A 43 -5.39 6.04 -7.24
N ALA A 44 -6.11 5.22 -8.00
CA ALA A 44 -6.33 3.82 -7.69
C ALA A 44 -5.02 3.03 -7.55
N PHE A 45 -4.06 3.26 -8.45
CA PHE A 45 -2.74 2.63 -8.38
C PHE A 45 -1.99 3.02 -7.11
N ILE A 46 -1.96 4.30 -6.74
CA ILE A 46 -1.29 4.80 -5.53
C ILE A 46 -1.88 4.20 -4.26
N VAL A 47 -3.21 4.17 -4.14
CA VAL A 47 -3.87 3.50 -3.00
C VAL A 47 -3.50 2.03 -2.94
N SER A 48 -3.52 1.34 -4.09
CA SER A 48 -3.17 -0.08 -4.18
C SER A 48 -1.71 -0.33 -3.79
N ALA A 49 -0.80 0.52 -4.25
CA ALA A 49 0.62 0.49 -3.89
C ALA A 49 0.81 0.58 -2.37
N ILE A 50 0.17 1.56 -1.73
CA ILE A 50 0.25 1.76 -0.28
C ILE A 50 -0.28 0.54 0.48
N VAL A 51 -1.41 -0.03 0.06
CA VAL A 51 -1.96 -1.27 0.64
C VAL A 51 -0.97 -2.43 0.50
N LEU A 52 -0.35 -2.60 -0.67
CA LEU A 52 0.60 -3.68 -0.92
C LEU A 52 1.83 -3.57 -0.01
N TYR A 53 2.40 -2.36 0.14
CA TYR A 53 3.50 -2.13 1.07
C TYR A 53 3.08 -2.43 2.52
N TYR A 54 1.89 -1.98 2.95
CA TYR A 54 1.38 -2.29 4.28
C TYR A 54 1.23 -3.79 4.51
N LYS A 55 0.61 -4.52 3.57
CA LYS A 55 0.43 -5.98 3.67
C LYS A 55 1.73 -6.78 3.56
N ALA A 56 2.73 -6.25 2.87
CA ALA A 56 4.10 -6.79 2.88
C ALA A 56 4.83 -6.52 4.22
N GLY A 57 4.26 -5.66 5.08
CA GLY A 57 4.87 -5.15 6.30
C GLY A 57 6.02 -4.18 6.05
N ASN A 58 6.06 -3.56 4.87
CA ASN A 58 6.97 -2.47 4.53
C ASN A 58 6.30 -1.13 4.84
N PHE A 59 6.12 -0.86 6.14
CA PHE A 59 5.43 0.34 6.62
C PHE A 59 6.18 1.63 6.27
N VAL A 60 7.50 1.57 6.13
CA VAL A 60 8.34 2.72 5.72
C VAL A 60 8.00 3.14 4.29
N ALA A 61 7.94 2.19 3.35
CA ALA A 61 7.56 2.50 1.97
C ALA A 61 6.11 2.99 1.87
N ALA A 62 5.18 2.38 2.61
CA ALA A 62 3.79 2.84 2.68
C ALA A 62 3.70 4.31 3.13
N LYS A 63 4.39 4.68 4.22
CA LYS A 63 4.45 6.06 4.72
C LYS A 63 5.10 7.02 3.73
N ARG A 64 6.17 6.61 3.04
CA ARG A 64 6.81 7.42 1.99
C ARG A 64 5.82 7.74 0.86
N VAL A 65 5.14 6.73 0.31
CA VAL A 65 4.22 6.91 -0.82
C VAL A 65 3.02 7.79 -0.41
N ILE A 66 2.51 7.63 0.82
CA ILE A 66 1.49 8.54 1.38
C ILE A 66 1.99 9.99 1.38
N GLY A 67 3.22 10.24 1.87
CA GLY A 67 3.79 11.59 1.93
C GLY A 67 4.01 12.22 0.54
N GLU A 68 4.41 11.42 -0.45
CA GLU A 68 4.74 11.89 -1.79
C GLU A 68 3.52 12.08 -2.70
N TYR A 69 2.50 11.23 -2.55
CA TYR A 69 1.37 11.16 -3.47
C TYR A 69 -0.01 11.28 -2.82
N GLY A 70 -0.12 11.13 -1.50
CA GLY A 70 -1.42 11.09 -0.80
C GLY A 70 -2.23 12.37 -0.97
N ASN A 71 -1.59 13.54 -1.02
CA ASN A 71 -2.25 14.82 -1.27
C ASN A 71 -2.62 15.08 -2.74
N LYS A 72 -2.22 14.20 -3.66
CA LYS A 72 -2.52 14.31 -5.09
C LYS A 72 -3.79 13.55 -5.47
N VAL A 73 -4.25 12.66 -4.58
CA VAL A 73 -5.47 11.85 -4.73
C VAL A 73 -6.68 12.71 -4.36
N GLU A 74 -7.54 13.00 -5.35
CA GLU A 74 -8.73 13.87 -5.14
C GLU A 74 -10.06 13.12 -5.03
N ASN A 75 -10.08 11.84 -5.39
CA ASN A 75 -11.30 11.06 -5.36
C ASN A 75 -11.67 10.66 -3.92
N ASP A 76 -12.86 11.05 -3.46
CA ASP A 76 -13.36 10.80 -2.09
C ASP A 76 -13.27 9.32 -1.66
N TYR A 77 -13.55 8.38 -2.57
CA TYR A 77 -13.44 6.95 -2.28
C TYR A 77 -11.99 6.55 -1.99
N HIS A 78 -11.05 7.04 -2.79
CA HIS A 78 -9.63 6.77 -2.61
C HIS A 78 -9.03 7.50 -1.41
N ILE A 79 -9.49 8.72 -1.13
CA ILE A 79 -9.14 9.46 0.09
C ILE A 79 -9.54 8.67 1.33
N GLY A 80 -10.81 8.20 1.41
CA GLY A 80 -11.26 7.41 2.55
C GLY A 80 -10.45 6.13 2.77
N LYS A 81 -9.96 5.50 1.70
CA LYS A 81 -9.06 4.34 1.80
C LYS A 81 -7.66 4.70 2.29
N LEU A 82 -7.14 5.86 1.91
CA LEU A 82 -5.87 6.35 2.44
C LEU A 82 -5.96 6.65 3.93
N GLU A 83 -7.04 7.30 4.37
CA GLU A 83 -7.28 7.60 5.78
C GLU A 83 -7.33 6.33 6.63
N GLU A 84 -8.03 5.29 6.17
CA GLU A 84 -8.07 3.98 6.83
C GLU A 84 -6.66 3.41 7.04
N ILE A 85 -5.81 3.45 6.00
CA ILE A 85 -4.45 2.92 6.09
C ILE A 85 -3.54 3.81 6.97
N VAL A 86 -3.73 5.13 6.94
CA VAL A 86 -2.99 6.06 7.80
C VAL A 86 -3.27 5.77 9.27
N VAL A 87 -4.53 5.50 9.64
CA VAL A 87 -4.90 5.10 11.00
C VAL A 87 -4.19 3.80 11.37
N LEU A 88 -4.29 2.76 10.53
CA LEU A 88 -3.63 1.47 10.78
C LEU A 88 -2.10 1.60 10.94
N LEU A 89 -1.45 2.43 10.13
CA LEU A 89 -0.01 2.72 10.22
C LEU A 89 0.38 3.53 11.47
N GLY A 90 -0.58 4.23 12.07
CA GLY A 90 -0.44 4.94 13.33
C GLY A 90 -0.50 4.01 14.54
N GLU A 91 -1.31 2.95 14.47
CA GLU A 91 -1.49 1.94 15.52
C GLU A 91 -0.32 0.95 15.61
N GLU A 92 0.43 0.75 14.52
CA GLU A 92 1.62 -0.13 14.44
C GLU A 92 2.92 0.54 14.96
N GLN A 93 2.82 1.45 15.96
CA GLN A 93 3.95 2.18 16.57
C GLN A 93 4.28 1.74 17.99
#